data_AF-A0A7C5P457-F1
#
_entry.id   AF-A0A7C5P457-F1
#
_cell.length_a   1.000
_cell.length_b   1.000
_cell.length_c   1.000
_cell.angle_alpha   90.00
_cell.angle_beta   90.00
_cell.angle_gamma   90.00
#
_symmetry.space_group_name_H-M   'P 1'
#
loop_
_entity.id
_entity.type
_entity.pdbx_description
1 polymer ?
#
loop_
_entity_poly.entity_id
_entity_poly.type
_entity_poly.pdbx_seq_one_letter_code
_entity_poly.pdbx_strand_id
1 'polypeptide(L)' 'MIALAAVALLAGKSYADVQNIRLSGDIRVRGYYLNRADADNVIDDNFISQRTRITCEADLEDHVLVVVTLKAEGLWG' A
#
# COMPACT_ATOMS: atom_id res chain seq x y z
N MET A 1 25.05 41.32 3.05
CA MET A 1 24.08 41.23 1.93
C MET A 1 24.22 39.91 1.17
N ILE A 2 25.43 39.51 0.75
CA ILE A 2 25.64 38.28 -0.06
C ILE A 2 25.28 36.99 0.70
N ALA A 3 25.66 36.86 1.98
CA ALA A 3 25.38 35.66 2.78
C ALA A 3 23.87 35.42 2.99
N LEU A 4 23.09 36.49 3.19
CA LEU A 4 21.64 36.39 3.37
C LEU A 4 20.93 36.00 2.06
N ALA A 5 21.40 36.53 0.93
CA ALA A 5 20.89 36.17 -0.39
C ALA A 5 21.18 34.69 -0.75
N ALA A 6 22.37 34.18 -0.37
CA ALA A 6 22.73 32.77 -0.56
C ALA A 6 21.84 31.83 0.27
N VAL A 7 21.56 32.17 1.53
CA VAL A 7 20.68 31.39 2.41
C VAL A 7 19.23 31.42 1.90
N ALA A 8 18.75 32.56 1.40
CA ALA A 8 17.41 32.67 0.80
C ALA A 8 17.25 31.82 -0.47
N LEU A 9 18.29 31.73 -1.31
CA LEU A 9 18.31 30.89 -2.51
C LEU A 9 18.35 29.39 -2.21
N LEU A 10 19.03 28.97 -1.13
CA LEU A 10 18.99 27.58 -0.65
C LEU A 10 17.64 27.23 -0.02
N ALA A 11 17.00 28.16 0.71
CA ALA A 11 15.71 27.94 1.35
C ALA A 11 14.55 27.80 0.34
N GLY A 12 14.64 28.47 -0.82
CA GLY A 12 13.58 28.49 -1.84
C GLY A 12 13.36 27.18 -2.59
N LYS A 13 14.31 26.23 -2.56
CA LYS A 13 14.25 24.96 -3.33
C LYS A 13 13.97 23.71 -2.48
N SER A 14 13.34 23.85 -1.31
CA SER A 14 13.04 22.69 -0.45
C SER A 14 11.73 21.97 -0.77
N TYR A 15 10.99 22.42 -1.79
CA TYR A 15 9.80 21.74 -2.26
C TYR A 15 10.17 20.90 -3.48
N ALA A 16 10.34 19.59 -3.28
CA ALA A 16 10.38 18.65 -4.38
C ALA A 16 8.96 18.58 -4.96
N ASP A 17 8.78 19.09 -6.18
CA ASP A 17 7.51 19.01 -6.87
C ASP A 17 7.24 17.54 -7.24
N VAL A 18 6.01 17.07 -6.96
CA VAL A 18 5.63 15.69 -7.24
C VAL A 18 5.11 15.67 -8.67
N GLN A 19 5.96 15.26 -9.62
CA GLN A 19 5.62 15.32 -11.04
C GLN A 19 4.57 14.28 -11.44
N ASN A 20 4.54 13.13 -10.76
CA ASN A 20 3.60 12.08 -11.11
C ASN A 20 3.20 11.24 -9.88
N ILE A 21 1.89 11.00 -9.72
CA ILE A 21 1.36 10.09 -8.70
C ILE A 21 0.59 8.98 -9.41
N ARG A 22 1.00 7.75 -9.17
CA ARG A 22 0.33 6.55 -9.67
C ARG A 22 -0.23 5.74 -8.51
N LEU A 23 -1.55 5.53 -8.54
CA LEU A 23 -2.24 4.65 -7.61
C LEU A 23 -2.56 3.32 -8.30
N SER A 24 -2.21 2.21 -7.65
CA SER A 24 -2.52 0.86 -8.13
C SER A 24 -2.90 -0.03 -6.95
N GLY A 25 -3.49 -1.19 -7.21
CA GLY A 25 -3.88 -2.11 -6.15
C GLY A 25 -4.63 -3.34 -6.63
N ASP A 26 -4.76 -4.32 -5.75
CA ASP A 26 -5.57 -5.52 -5.94
C ASP A 26 -6.51 -5.74 -4.76
N ILE A 27 -7.77 -6.02 -5.06
CA ILE A 27 -8.74 -6.52 -4.09
C ILE A 27 -9.06 -7.96 -4.46
N ARG A 28 -8.89 -8.85 -3.48
CA ARG A 28 -9.13 -10.28 -3.64
C ARG A 28 -10.04 -10.76 -2.52
N VAL A 29 -11.16 -11.36 -2.92
CA VAL A 29 -12.10 -12.03 -2.01
C VAL A 29 -12.16 -13.50 -2.42
N ARG A 30 -12.03 -14.41 -1.44
CA ARG A 30 -12.08 -15.86 -1.66
C ARG A 30 -12.94 -16.52 -0.59
N GLY A 31 -13.92 -17.32 -1.00
CA GLY A 31 -14.65 -18.21 -0.11
C GLY A 31 -13.96 -19.57 -0.04
N TYR A 32 -13.86 -20.11 1.17
CA TYR A 32 -13.32 -21.42 1.46
C TYR A 32 -14.39 -22.27 2.11
N TYR A 33 -14.51 -23.51 1.64
CA TYR A 33 -15.29 -24.57 2.28
C TYR A 33 -14.34 -25.73 2.54
N LEU A 34 -14.13 -26.04 3.81
CA LEU A 34 -13.31 -27.14 4.28
C LEU A 34 -14.24 -28.21 4.84
N ASN A 35 -14.29 -29.35 4.14
CA ASN A 35 -14.88 -30.56 4.67
C ASN A 35 -13.74 -31.48 5.11
N ARG A 36 -13.57 -31.61 6.43
CA ARG A 36 -12.67 -32.61 7.02
C ARG A 36 -13.52 -33.75 7.56
N ALA A 37 -13.44 -34.90 6.89
CA ALA A 37 -13.90 -36.16 7.44
C ALA A 37 -12.75 -36.78 8.26
N ASP A 38 -12.72 -36.48 9.56
CA ASP A 38 -11.96 -37.30 10.50
C ASP A 38 -12.85 -38.45 10.98
N ALA A 39 -12.24 -39.60 11.32
CA ALA A 39 -12.95 -40.86 11.57
C ALA A 39 -14.04 -40.81 12.66
N ASP A 40 -14.12 -39.73 13.44
CA ASP A 40 -15.06 -39.56 14.55
C ASP A 40 -15.79 -38.19 14.57
N ASN A 41 -15.46 -37.23 13.70
CA ASN A 41 -16.12 -35.92 13.66
C ASN A 41 -16.08 -35.30 12.26
N VAL A 42 -17.26 -34.89 11.78
CA VAL A 42 -17.38 -34.00 10.61
C VAL A 42 -17.24 -32.58 11.11
N ILE A 43 -16.12 -31.94 10.80
CA ILE A 43 -15.93 -30.51 11.04
C ILE A 43 -16.06 -29.82 9.68
N ASP A 44 -17.22 -29.20 9.47
CA ASP A 44 -17.46 -28.29 8.36
C ASP A 44 -17.04 -26.88 8.78
N ASP A 45 -16.03 -26.33 8.12
CA ASP A 45 -15.57 -24.96 8.33
C ASP A 45 -15.74 -24.15 7.04
N ASN A 46 -16.41 -23.01 7.16
CA ASN A 46 -16.66 -22.09 6.06
C ASN A 46 -16.20 -20.69 6.45
N PHE A 47 -15.22 -20.17 5.72
CA PHE A 47 -14.75 -18.81 5.93
C PHE A 47 -14.44 -18.10 4.61
N ILE A 48 -14.56 -16.80 4.65
CA ILE A 48 -14.29 -15.87 3.56
C ILE A 48 -13.01 -15.12 3.92
N SER A 49 -12.02 -15.19 3.05
CA SER A 49 -10.79 -14.41 3.16
C SER A 49 -10.85 -13.21 2.22
N GLN A 50 -10.56 -12.03 2.77
CA GLN A 50 -10.39 -10.80 2.03
C GLN A 50 -8.95 -10.30 2.16
N ARG A 51 -8.36 -9.92 1.03
CA ARG A 51 -7.08 -9.22 0.98
C ARG A 51 -7.20 -8.03 0.05
N THR A 52 -6.94 -6.85 0.60
CA THR A 52 -6.87 -5.59 -0.12
C THR A 52 -5.43 -5.09 -0.07
N ARG A 53 -4.86 -4.79 -1.22
CA ARG A 53 -3.57 -4.12 -1.34
C ARG A 53 -3.73 -2.86 -2.15
N ILE A 54 -3.19 -1.76 -1.65
CA ILE A 54 -3.15 -0.46 -2.33
C ILE A 54 -1.69 -0.02 -2.35
N THR A 55 -1.19 0.35 -3.51
CA THR A 55 0.16 0.85 -3.73
C THR A 55 0.09 2.25 -4.33
N CYS A 56 0.75 3.20 -3.67
CA CYS A 56 0.94 4.57 -4.15
C CYS A 56 2.41 4.73 -4.55
N GLU A 57 2.65 5.09 -5.80
CA GLU A 57 3.96 5.43 -6.34
C GLU A 57 3.96 6.94 -6.62
N ALA A 58 4.91 7.66 -6.07
CA ALA A 58 5.11 9.09 -6.31
C ALA A 58 6.51 9.32 -6.86
N ASP A 59 6.57 9.92 -8.04
CA ASP A 59 7.81 10.32 -8.70
C ASP A 59 8.11 11.78 -8.36
N LEU A 60 9.26 12.01 -7.71
CA LEU A 60 9.74 13.33 -7.32
C LEU A 60 10.74 13.84 -8.37
N GLU A 61 10.72 15.13 -8.63
CA GLU A 61 11.54 15.81 -9.63
C GLU A 61 13.05 15.52 -9.56
N ASP A 62 13.57 15.11 -8.40
CA ASP A 62 15.00 14.86 -8.18
C ASP A 62 15.41 13.40 -8.40
N HIS A 63 14.71 12.68 -9.31
CA HIS A 63 14.90 11.25 -9.59
C HIS A 63 14.68 10.35 -8.36
N VAL A 64 13.83 10.78 -7.42
CA VAL A 64 13.48 10.02 -6.22
C VAL A 64 12.10 9.40 -6.41
N LEU A 65 12.02 8.07 -6.37
CA LEU A 65 10.75 7.35 -6.38
C LEU A 65 10.39 6.94 -4.95
N VAL A 66 9.21 7.36 -4.48
CA VAL A 66 8.64 6.90 -3.22
C VAL A 66 7.51 5.92 -3.51
N VAL A 67 7.58 4.73 -2.92
CA VAL A 67 6.55 3.70 -3.05
C VAL A 67 6.02 3.33 -1.67
N VAL A 68 4.71 3.48 -1.47
CA VAL A 68 4.01 3.10 -0.24
C VAL A 68 2.97 2.05 -0.57
N THR A 69 3.08 0.87 0.06
CA THR A 69 2.08 -0.20 -0.08
C THR A 69 1.35 -0.44 1.24
N LEU A 70 0.03 -0.27 1.21
CA LEU A 70 -0.90 -0.59 2.28
C LEU A 70 -1.48 -1.98 2.02
N LYS A 71 -1.53 -2.81 3.06
CA LYS A 71 -2.09 -4.15 3.02
C LYS A 71 -3.09 -4.31 4.15
N ALA A 72 -4.31 -4.73 3.80
CA ALA A 72 -5.33 -5.12 4.75
C ALA A 72 -5.77 -6.56 4.46
N GLU A 73 -5.83 -7.37 5.51
CA GLU A 73 -6.29 -8.76 5.46
C GLU A 73 -7.42 -8.95 6.47
N GLY A 74 -8.46 -9.68 6.07
CA GLY A 74 -9.61 -10.01 6.91
C GLY A 74 -10.07 -11.43 6.65
N LEU A 75 -10.47 -12.11 7.72
CA LEU A 75 -11.18 -13.38 7.69
C LEU A 75 -12.57 -13.15 8.25
N TRP A 76 -13.58 -13.68 7.56
CA TRP A 76 -14.99 -13.55 7.90
C TRP A 76 -15.58 -14.95 7.90
N GLY A 77 -16.09 -15.43 9.02
CA GLY A 77 -16.58 -16.80 9.19
C GLY A 77 -17.01 -17.01 10.63
#